data_AF-A0A8X7C5Q1-F1
#
_entry.id   AF-A0A8X7C5Q1-F1
#
_cell.length_a   1.000
_cell.length_b   1.000
_cell.length_c   1.000
_cell.angle_alpha   90.00
_cell.angle_beta   90.00
_cell.angle_gamma   90.00
#
_symmetry.space_group_name_H-M   'P 1'
#
loop_
_entity.id
_entity.type
_entity.pdbx_description
1 polymer ?
#
loop_
_entity_poly.entity_id
_entity_poly.type
_entity_poly.pdbx_seq_one_letter_code
_entity_poly.pdbx_strand_id
1 'polypeptide(L)'
;MTDQGRQFELQLLKHLGMFTRFKRSGTTSYHPCSNGMIERVHRQLKASLMCHTDSSWFESLPVVLLGIRSVFKEDLQSSFADLVYGKPLSLPGEFISHRDAVNQRL
;
A
#
# COMPACT_ATOMS: atom_id res chain seq x y z
N MET A 1 -10.58 4.57 5.69
CA MET A 1 -10.69 5.93 6.26
C MET A 1 -10.29 6.91 5.17
N THR A 2 -11.03 7.99 4.99
CA THR A 2 -10.81 8.97 3.91
C THR A 2 -10.86 10.38 4.47
N ASP A 3 -10.17 11.31 3.81
CA ASP A 3 -10.24 12.73 4.15
C ASP A 3 -11.66 13.30 3.92
N GLN A 4 -11.87 14.54 4.38
CA GLN A 4 -13.13 15.27 4.22
C GLN A 4 -13.24 16.01 2.87
N GLY A 5 -12.44 15.62 1.88
CA GLY A 5 -12.50 16.17 0.54
C GLY A 5 -13.85 15.89 -0.11
N ARG A 6 -14.37 16.85 -0.89
CA ARG A 6 -15.69 16.77 -1.53
C ARG A 6 -15.93 15.47 -2.30
N GLN A 7 -14.88 14.91 -2.93
CA GLN A 7 -14.93 13.64 -3.65
C GLN A 7 -15.34 12.45 -2.77
N PHE A 8 -14.98 12.46 -1.48
CA PHE A 8 -15.32 11.42 -0.51
C PHE A 8 -16.60 11.73 0.30
N GLU A 9 -17.24 12.87 0.01
CA GLU A 9 -18.53 13.26 0.58
C GLU A 9 -19.69 13.17 -0.42
N LEU A 10 -19.38 12.87 -1.69
CA LEU A 10 -20.37 12.75 -2.76
C LEU A 10 -21.52 11.81 -2.39
N GLN A 11 -22.73 12.21 -2.73
CA GLN A 11 -23.93 11.39 -2.50
C GLN A 11 -23.83 10.04 -3.21
N LEU A 12 -23.16 9.96 -4.37
CA LEU A 12 -22.91 8.69 -5.06
C LEU A 12 -22.13 7.70 -4.19
N LEU A 13 -21.09 8.17 -3.49
CA LEU A 13 -20.28 7.32 -2.61
C LEU A 13 -21.07 6.86 -1.38
N LYS A 14 -22.00 7.69 -0.89
CA LYS A 14 -22.92 7.32 0.20
C LYS A 14 -23.88 6.22 -0.25
N HIS A 15 -24.48 6.35 -1.45
CA HIS A 15 -25.36 5.32 -2.01
C HIS A 15 -24.62 4.01 -2.28
N LEU A 16 -23.39 4.09 -2.80
CA LEU A 16 -22.54 2.91 -2.98
C LEU A 16 -22.23 2.23 -1.64
N GLY A 17 -21.94 3.01 -0.59
CA GLY A 17 -21.71 2.48 0.76
C GLY A 17 -22.93 1.80 1.36
N MET A 18 -24.13 2.33 1.11
CA MET A 18 -25.37 1.66 1.51
C MET A 18 -25.59 0.35 0.76
N PHE A 19 -25.33 0.31 -0.55
CA PHE A 19 -25.48 -0.88 -1.38
C PHE A 19 -24.49 -1.98 -0.99
N THR A 20 -23.22 -1.63 -0.80
CA THR A 20 -22.13 -2.57 -0.50
C THR A 20 -21.94 -2.82 0.99
N ARG A 21 -22.77 -2.20 1.85
CA ARG A 21 -22.71 -2.24 3.31
C ARG A 21 -21.35 -1.85 3.91
N PHE A 22 -20.49 -1.12 3.19
CA PHE A 22 -19.27 -0.58 3.79
C PHE A 22 -19.61 0.65 4.65
N LYS A 23 -19.04 0.69 5.86
CA LYS A 23 -19.14 1.88 6.71
C LYS A 23 -18.00 2.83 6.39
N ARG A 24 -18.33 4.03 5.89
CA ARG A 24 -17.34 5.09 5.70
C ARG A 24 -16.93 5.66 7.05
N SER A 25 -15.69 5.39 7.47
CA SER A 25 -15.06 6.09 8.59
C SER A 25 -14.36 7.34 8.06
N GLY A 26 -14.95 8.52 8.27
CA GLY A 26 -14.28 9.78 7.98
C GLY A 26 -13.18 10.04 9.01
N THR A 27 -12.04 10.59 8.57
CA THR A 27 -11.09 11.15 9.53
C THR A 27 -11.71 12.37 10.18
N THR A 28 -11.62 12.46 11.51
CA THR A 28 -11.91 13.70 12.24
C THR A 28 -11.02 14.81 11.68
N SER A 29 -11.52 16.05 11.64
CA SER A 29 -10.66 17.21 11.28
C SER A 29 -9.40 17.17 12.16
N TYR A 30 -8.21 17.35 11.55
CA TYR A 30 -6.90 17.21 12.20
C TYR A 30 -6.59 15.81 12.78
N HIS A 31 -6.74 14.74 11.98
CA HIS A 31 -6.19 13.41 12.33
C HIS A 31 -4.90 13.08 11.54
N PRO A 32 -3.75 13.69 11.91
CA PRO A 32 -2.50 13.60 11.14
C PRO A 32 -1.94 12.17 11.08
N CYS A 33 -2.25 11.30 12.06
CA CYS A 33 -1.75 9.93 12.06
C CYS A 33 -2.39 9.05 10.97
N SER A 34 -3.72 9.13 10.81
CA SER A 34 -4.43 8.32 9.81
C SER A 34 -4.15 8.79 8.38
N ASN A 35 -4.13 10.11 8.16
CA ASN A 35 -3.78 10.65 6.85
C ASN A 35 -2.28 10.54 6.58
N GLY A 36 -1.44 10.68 7.61
CA GLY A 36 0.01 10.60 7.49
C GLY A 36 0.51 9.25 6.97
N MET A 37 -0.14 8.14 7.31
CA MET A 37 0.22 6.83 6.75
C MET A 37 -0.06 6.76 5.24
N ILE A 38 -1.24 7.24 4.81
CA ILE A 38 -1.63 7.30 3.40
C ILE A 38 -0.72 8.27 2.63
N GLU A 39 -0.42 9.43 3.20
CA GLU A 39 0.49 10.42 2.61
C GLU A 39 1.92 9.89 2.45
N ARG A 40 2.43 9.10 3.41
CA ARG A 40 3.74 8.44 3.30
C ARG A 40 3.76 7.43 2.16
N VAL A 41 2.72 6.60 2.04
CA VAL A 41 2.58 5.64 0.92
C VAL A 41 2.50 6.39 -0.41
N HIS A 42 1.70 7.46 -0.50
CA HIS A 42 1.61 8.29 -1.71
C HIS A 42 2.94 8.94 -2.07
N ARG A 43 3.73 9.39 -1.09
CA ARG A 43 5.05 9.99 -1.33
C ARG A 43 6.03 8.97 -1.90
N GLN A 44 6.06 7.77 -1.34
CA GLN A 44 6.90 6.68 -1.86
C GLN A 44 6.48 6.30 -3.29
N LEU A 45 5.17 6.17 -3.55
CA LEU A 45 4.65 5.88 -4.89
C LEU A 45 5.06 6.93 -5.91
N LYS A 46 4.91 8.22 -5.58
CA LYS A 46 5.32 9.32 -6.47
C LYS A 46 6.82 9.29 -6.74
N ALA A 47 7.64 9.06 -5.71
CA ALA A 47 9.09 8.96 -5.86
C ALA A 47 9.48 7.82 -6.82
N SER A 48 8.91 6.63 -6.62
CA SER A 48 9.18 5.48 -7.48
C SER A 48 8.71 5.67 -8.93
N LEU A 49 7.57 6.35 -9.14
CA LEU A 49 7.10 6.71 -10.49
C LEU A 49 8.01 7.74 -11.16
N MET A 50 8.51 8.74 -10.43
CA MET A 50 9.46 9.73 -10.98
C MET A 50 10.77 9.12 -11.45
N CYS A 51 11.19 7.98 -10.88
CA CYS A 51 12.37 7.25 -11.35
C CYS A 51 12.16 6.52 -12.69
N HIS A 52 10.91 6.35 -13.16
CA HIS A 52 10.57 5.68 -14.41
C HIS A 52 10.25 6.71 -15.51
N THR A 53 11.22 7.58 -15.81
CA THR A 53 11.06 8.80 -16.65
C THR A 53 10.66 8.52 -18.11
N ASP A 54 11.00 7.34 -18.64
CA ASP A 54 10.89 7.04 -20.08
C ASP A 54 9.63 6.26 -20.48
N SER A 55 8.84 5.78 -19.50
CA SER A 55 7.61 5.02 -19.73
C SER A 55 6.39 5.84 -19.30
N SER A 56 5.26 5.68 -19.99
CA SER A 56 3.97 6.18 -19.48
C SER A 56 3.82 5.71 -18.03
N TRP A 57 3.55 6.63 -17.11
CA TRP A 57 3.40 6.34 -15.68
C TRP A 57 2.37 5.23 -15.41
N PHE A 58 1.42 5.04 -16.32
CA PHE A 58 0.41 4.00 -16.27
C PHE A 58 1.01 2.60 -16.50
N GLU A 59 1.95 2.47 -17.43
CA GLU A 59 2.61 1.19 -17.76
C GLU A 59 3.59 0.77 -16.66
N SER A 60 4.23 1.74 -15.99
CA SER A 60 5.13 1.47 -14.86
C SER A 60 4.40 1.22 -13.55
N LEU A 61 3.12 1.59 -13.45
CA LEU A 61 2.34 1.50 -12.22
C LEU A 61 2.26 0.08 -11.63
N PRO A 62 1.97 -1.00 -12.40
CA PRO A 62 1.93 -2.35 -11.85
C PRO A 62 3.27 -2.79 -11.28
N VAL A 63 4.38 -2.47 -11.97
CA VAL A 63 5.74 -2.84 -11.56
C VAL A 63 6.16 -2.08 -10.30
N VAL A 64 5.91 -0.77 -10.25
CA VAL A 64 6.19 0.06 -9.08
C VAL A 64 5.40 -0.43 -7.86
N LEU A 65 4.11 -0.73 -8.03
CA LEU A 65 3.28 -1.24 -6.95
C LEU A 65 3.71 -2.64 -6.49
N LEU A 66 4.20 -3.49 -7.41
CA LEU A 66 4.77 -4.79 -7.08
C LEU A 66 6.03 -4.64 -6.21
N GLY A 67 6.93 -3.73 -6.59
CA GLY A 67 8.13 -3.40 -5.80
C GLY A 67 7.77 -2.91 -4.40
N ILE A 68 6.87 -1.93 -4.28
CA ILE A 68 6.45 -1.39 -2.99
C ILE A 68 5.84 -2.46 -2.08
N ARG A 69 5.11 -3.44 -2.64
CA ARG A 69 4.47 -4.51 -1.84
C ARG A 69 5.44 -5.59 -1.38
N SER A 70 6.50 -5.82 -2.14
CA SER A 70 7.44 -6.92 -1.90
C SER A 70 8.64 -6.48 -1.05
N VAL A 71 8.92 -5.17 -0.99
CA VAL A 71 9.99 -4.63 -0.14
C VAL A 71 9.71 -4.92 1.34
N PHE A 72 10.72 -5.48 2.00
CA PHE A 72 10.72 -5.64 3.45
C PHE A 72 10.77 -4.27 4.12
N LYS A 73 9.88 -4.04 5.07
CA LYS A 73 9.82 -2.79 5.82
C LYS A 73 10.19 -3.03 7.28
N GLU A 74 11.33 -2.48 7.70
CA GLU A 74 11.86 -2.64 9.06
C GLU A 74 10.88 -2.16 10.13
N ASP A 75 10.16 -1.07 9.88
CA ASP A 75 9.11 -0.56 10.79
C ASP A 75 8.02 -1.61 11.08
N LEU A 76 7.73 -2.48 10.10
CA LEU A 76 6.71 -3.52 10.18
C LEU A 76 7.30 -4.90 10.49
N GLN A 77 8.63 -5.02 10.47
CA GLN A 77 9.36 -6.30 10.50
C GLN A 77 8.81 -7.33 9.49
N SER A 78 8.25 -6.85 8.38
CA SER A 78 7.53 -7.66 7.40
C SER A 78 7.34 -6.88 6.08
N SER A 79 7.08 -7.58 4.97
CA SER A 79 6.63 -6.94 3.73
C SER A 79 5.10 -6.82 3.70
N PHE A 80 4.57 -5.91 2.88
CA PHE A 80 3.11 -5.81 2.71
C PHE A 80 2.51 -7.07 2.09
N ALA A 81 3.25 -7.73 1.19
CA ALA A 81 2.83 -9.00 0.62
C ALA A 81 2.78 -10.12 1.68
N ASP A 82 3.76 -10.19 2.58
CA ASP A 82 3.75 -11.12 3.71
C ASP A 82 2.53 -10.93 4.59
N LEU A 83 2.20 -9.69 4.94
CA LEU A 83 1.06 -9.38 5.81
C LEU A 83 -0.29 -9.74 5.18
N VAL A 84 -0.40 -9.66 3.85
CA VAL A 84 -1.67 -9.94 3.14
C VAL A 84 -1.81 -11.42 2.80
N TYR A 85 -0.73 -12.07 2.37
CA TYR A 85 -0.76 -13.44 1.86
C TYR A 85 -0.19 -14.48 2.84
N GLY A 86 0.42 -14.05 3.94
CA GLY A 86 1.09 -14.90 4.92
C GLY A 86 2.42 -15.50 4.44
N LYS A 87 2.94 -15.04 3.30
CA LYS A 87 4.17 -15.54 2.69
C LYS A 87 4.84 -14.49 1.80
N PRO A 88 6.18 -14.56 1.63
CA PRO A 88 6.89 -13.62 0.78
C PRO A 88 6.53 -13.86 -0.68
N LEU A 89 6.43 -12.76 -1.43
CA LEU A 89 6.11 -12.81 -2.84
C LEU A 89 7.37 -13.14 -3.63
N SER A 90 7.38 -14.25 -4.37
CA SER A 90 8.50 -14.60 -5.24
C SER A 90 8.52 -13.73 -6.48
N LEU A 91 9.49 -12.82 -6.57
CA LEU A 91 9.63 -11.95 -7.74
C LEU A 91 10.43 -12.63 -8.87
N PRO A 92 10.11 -12.35 -10.14
CA PRO A 92 10.94 -12.80 -11.27
C PRO A 92 12.36 -12.22 -11.14
N GLY A 93 13.36 -13.10 -10.96
CA GLY A 93 14.76 -12.70 -10.75
C GLY A 93 15.22 -12.72 -9.29
N GLU A 94 14.34 -13.04 -8.34
CA GLU A 94 14.71 -13.24 -6.94
C GLU A 94 15.35 -14.62 -6.77
N PHE A 95 16.61 -14.64 -6.32
CA PHE A 95 17.27 -15.89 -5.95
C PHE A 95 16.65 -16.38 -4.65
N ILE A 96 15.83 -17.43 -4.74
CA ILE A 96 15.31 -18.14 -3.57
C ILE A 96 16.50 -18.82 -2.89
N SER A 97 17.16 -18.12 -1.98
CA SER A 97 18.00 -18.78 -1.00
C SER A 97 17.04 -19.48 -0.05
N HIS A 98 17.05 -20.81 -0.04
CA HIS A 98 16.37 -21.61 0.98
C HIS A 98 16.94 -21.20 2.34
N ARG A 99 16.41 -20.14 2.96
CA ARG A 99 16.57 -19.94 4.40
C ARG A 99 15.51 -20.80 5.04
N ASP A 100 15.97 -21.98 5.43
CA ASP A 100 15.24 -22.90 6.27
C ASP A 100 14.54 -22.15 7.40
N ALA A 101 13.23 -22.38 7.48
CA ALA A 101 12.40 -21.95 8.57
C ALA A 101 12.76 -22.72 9.85
N VAL A 102 13.92 -22.45 10.48
CA VAL A 102 14.19 -22.93 11.84
C VAL A 102 15.10 -21.94 12.58
N ASN A 103 14.52 -21.28 13.59
CA ASN A 103 15.16 -20.69 14.77
C ASN A 103 16.46 -19.87 14.60
N GLN A 104 16.37 -18.58 14.91
CA GLN A 104 17.25 -18.04 15.95
C GLN A 104 16.58 -16.84 16.64
N ARG A 105 15.92 -17.14 17.77
CA ARG A 105 15.96 -16.26 18.93
C ARG A 105 17.42 -16.21 19.38
N LEU A 106 18.01 -15.02 19.41
CA LEU A 106 18.76 -14.46 20.54
C LEU A 106 18.63 -12.93 20.46
#